data_AF-A0A6J6F479-F1
#
_entry.id   AF-A0A6J6F479-F1
#
_cell.length_a   1.000
_cell.length_b   1.000
_cell.length_c   1.000
_cell.angle_alpha   90.00
_cell.angle_beta   90.00
_cell.angle_gamma   90.00
#
_symmetry.space_group_name_H-M   'P 1'
#
loop_
_entity.id
_entity.type
_entity.pdbx_description
1 polymer ?
#
loop_
_entity_poly.entity_id
_entity_poly.type
_entity_poly.pdbx_seq_one_letter_code
_entity_poly.pdbx_strand_id
1 'polypeptide(L)' 'MHLIMSAIEDGTVAGEGLSAIETAVTFFVIPLAMFFIVAGMSWVGSRPRTAKTQSSITTIN' A
#
# COMPACT_ATOMS: atom_id res chain seq x y z
N MET A 1 35.12 -32.62 -9.43
CA MET A 1 34.06 -31.69 -9.87
C MET A 1 33.20 -31.23 -8.68
N HIS A 2 33.78 -30.59 -7.67
CA HIS A 2 33.07 -30.17 -6.44
C HIS A 2 33.20 -28.66 -6.14
N LEU A 3 33.83 -27.89 -7.04
CA LEU A 3 34.16 -26.48 -6.83
C LEU A 3 33.20 -25.50 -7.53
N ILE A 4 32.22 -25.98 -8.29
CA ILE A 4 31.29 -25.12 -9.05
C ILE A 4 29.92 -25.00 -8.35
N MET A 5 29.57 -25.91 -7.44
CA MET A 5 28.29 -25.89 -6.73
C MET A 5 28.30 -25.08 -5.43
N SER A 6 29.48 -24.70 -4.92
CA SER A 6 29.60 -23.90 -3.68
C SER A 6 29.42 -22.39 -3.89
N ALA A 7 29.23 -21.93 -5.13
CA ALA A 7 29.12 -20.50 -5.48
C ALA A 7 27.71 -20.05 -5.86
N ILE A 8 26.73 -20.96 -5.83
CA ILE A 8 25.32 -20.66 -6.05
C ILE A 8 24.75 -20.31 -4.68
N GLU A 9 24.70 -19.02 -4.34
CA GLU A 9 24.08 -18.52 -3.11
C GLU A 9 22.61 -18.96 -3.08
N ASP A 10 22.11 -19.34 -1.90
CA ASP A 10 20.71 -19.67 -1.69
C ASP A 10 19.85 -18.46 -2.11
N GLY A 11 19.04 -18.63 -3.16
CA GLY A 11 18.30 -17.55 -3.83
C GLY A 11 18.74 -17.20 -5.26
N THR A 12 19.88 -17.74 -5.74
CA THR A 12 20.31 -17.57 -7.15
C THR A 12 19.63 -18.53 -8.12
N VAL A 13 19.04 -19.62 -7.60
CA VAL A 13 18.14 -20.49 -8.36
C VAL A 13 16.72 -19.98 -8.17
N ALA A 14 16.16 -19.33 -9.20
CA ALA A 14 14.76 -18.97 -9.20
C ALA A 14 13.92 -20.27 -9.14
N GLY A 15 13.05 -20.38 -8.13
CA GLY A 15 12.05 -21.45 -8.04
C GLY A 15 11.01 -21.37 -9.17
N GLU A 16 9.95 -22.14 -9.06
CA GLU A 16 8.85 -22.05 -10.04
C GLU A 16 8.32 -20.61 -10.10
N GLY A 17 8.25 -20.07 -11.33
CA GLY A 17 7.78 -18.72 -11.57
C GLY A 17 6.27 -18.59 -11.34
N LEU A 18 5.81 -17.37 -11.04
CA LEU A 18 4.39 -17.07 -10.96
C LEU A 18 3.69 -17.38 -12.28
N SER A 19 2.47 -17.92 -12.20
CA SER A 19 1.59 -18.02 -13.36
C SER A 19 1.26 -16.62 -13.92
N ALA A 20 0.77 -16.57 -15.16
CA ALA A 20 0.42 -15.30 -15.81
C ALA A 20 -0.63 -14.50 -15.02
N ILE A 21 -1.60 -15.20 -14.44
CA ILE A 21 -2.66 -14.57 -13.62
C ILE A 21 -2.08 -14.03 -12.32
N GLU A 22 -1.25 -14.81 -11.63
CA GLU A 22 -0.63 -14.35 -10.38
C GLU A 22 0.26 -13.15 -10.63
N THR A 23 1.00 -13.14 -11.74
CA THR A 23 1.81 -11.99 -12.14
C THR A 23 0.93 -10.75 -12.35
N ALA A 24 -0.17 -10.88 -13.10
CA ALA A 24 -1.08 -9.77 -13.34
C ALA A 24 -1.71 -9.24 -12.03
N VAL A 25 -2.14 -10.14 -11.14
CA VAL A 25 -2.71 -9.76 -9.85
C VAL A 25 -1.67 -9.06 -8.99
N THR A 26 -0.46 -9.63 -8.91
CA THR A 26 0.61 -9.13 -8.03
C THR A 26 1.11 -7.76 -8.44
N PHE A 27 1.34 -7.54 -9.74
CA PHE A 27 1.97 -6.31 -10.22
C PHE A 27 0.99 -5.22 -10.68
N PHE A 28 -0.28 -5.55 -10.91
CA PHE A 28 -1.28 -4.55 -11.32
C PHE A 28 -2.45 -4.43 -10.33
N VAL A 29 -3.10 -5.55 -10.00
CA VAL A 29 -4.33 -5.50 -9.18
C VAL A 29 -4.04 -5.07 -7.75
N ILE A 30 -3.02 -5.67 -7.10
CA ILE A 30 -2.67 -5.34 -5.71
C ILE A 30 -2.27 -3.86 -5.57
N PRO A 31 -1.35 -3.30 -6.41
CA PRO A 31 -1.01 -1.88 -6.33
C PRO A 31 -2.20 -0.94 -6.55
N LEU A 32 -3.07 -1.24 -7.53
CA LEU A 32 -4.27 -0.44 -7.79
C LEU A 32 -5.26 -0.50 -6.62
N ALA A 33 -5.48 -1.69 -6.04
CA ALA A 33 -6.33 -1.83 -4.87
C ALA A 33 -5.80 -1.01 -3.68
N MET A 34 -4.48 -1.04 -3.44
CA MET A 34 -3.86 -0.20 -2.41
C MET A 34 -4.06 1.29 -2.67
N PHE A 35 -3.88 1.73 -3.92
CA PHE A 35 -4.14 3.11 -4.29
C PHE A 35 -5.59 3.51 -3.99
N PHE A 36 -6.58 2.69 -4.37
CA PHE A 36 -7.98 3.00 -4.11
C PHE A 36 -8.34 3.01 -2.62
N ILE A 37 -7.74 2.13 -1.82
CA ILE A 37 -7.94 2.12 -0.37
C ILE A 37 -7.44 3.43 0.25
N VAL A 38 -6.22 3.85 -0.08
CA VAL A 38 -5.65 5.11 0.41
C VAL A 38 -6.46 6.30 -0.10
N ALA A 39 -6.76 6.36 -1.39
CA ALA A 39 -7.58 7.42 -1.98
C ALA A 39 -8.96 7.51 -1.31
N GLY A 40 -9.61 6.38 -1.06
CA GLY A 40 -10.90 6.30 -0.36
C GLY A 40 -10.81 6.84 1.07
N MET A 41 -9.79 6.42 1.83
CA MET A 41 -9.57 6.95 3.18
C MET A 41 -9.29 8.46 3.18
N SER A 42 -8.44 8.93 2.26
CA SER A 42 -8.14 10.35 2.11
C SER A 42 -9.39 11.15 1.74
N TRP A 43 -10.25 10.63 0.86
CA TRP A 43 -11.49 11.29 0.46
C TRP A 43 -12.50 11.38 1.61
N VAL A 44 -12.62 10.34 2.42
CA VAL A 44 -13.45 10.37 3.64
C VAL A 44 -12.88 11.38 4.65
N GLY A 45 -11.57 11.41 4.84
CA GLY A 45 -10.89 12.31 5.77
C GLY A 45 -10.84 13.78 5.33
N SER A 46 -10.89 14.07 4.02
CA SER A 46 -10.84 15.42 3.48
C SER A 46 -12.16 16.19 3.60
N ARG A 47 -13.24 15.55 4.07
CA ARG A 47 -14.52 16.25 4.27
C ARG A 47 -14.32 17.40 5.26
N PRO A 48 -14.83 18.62 4.95
CA PRO A 48 -14.70 19.75 5.86
C PRO A 48 -15.32 19.36 7.19
N ARG A 49 -14.50 19.36 8.24
CA ARG A 49 -15.02 19.19 9.60
C ARG A 49 -15.99 20.33 9.82
N THR A 50 -17.25 20.01 10.12
CA THR A 50 -18.27 21.01 10.44
C THR A 50 -17.65 22.06 11.36
N ALA A 51 -17.75 23.33 10.94
CA ALA A 51 -17.19 24.43 11.68
C ALA A 51 -17.73 24.32 13.11
N LYS A 52 -16.82 24.18 14.08
CA LYS A 52 -17.20 24.16 15.48
C LYS A 52 -17.95 25.47 15.69
N THR A 53 -19.22 25.41 16.08
CA THR A 53 -19.99 26.58 16.51
C THR A 53 -19.07 27.39 17.39
N GLN A 54 -18.72 28.62 16.98
CA GLN A 54 -17.91 29.51 17.79
C GLN A 54 -18.56 29.54 19.18
N SER A 55 -17.88 28.96 20.15
CA SER A 55 -18.31 28.98 21.54
C SER A 55 -18.48 30.45 21.91
N SER A 56 -19.72 30.88 22.14
CA SER A 56 -20.09 32.27 22.43
C SER A 56 -19.70 32.66 23.86
N ILE A 57 -18.50 32.32 24.29
CA ILE A 57 -17.91 32.78 25.54
C ILE A 57 -16.88 33.84 25.16
N THR A 58 -17.39 34.98 24.68
CA THR A 58 -16.67 36.26 24.69
C THR A 58 -17.69 37.32 25.08
N THR A 59 -18.11 37.26 26.34
CA THR A 59 -18.65 38.41 27.05
C THR A 59 -18.02 38.38 28.44
N ILE A 60 -17.00 39.21 28.63
CA ILE A 60 -16.51 39.59 29.96
C ILE A 60 -17.05 41.02 30.15
N ASN A 61 -18.00 41.20 31.07
CA ASN A 61 -18.32 42.50 31.66
C ASN A 61 -17.39 42.73 32.86
#